data_AF-A0A3S3NKN5-F1
#
_entry.id   AF-A0A3S3NKN5-F1
#
_cell.length_a   1.000
_cell.length_b   1.000
_cell.length_c   1.000
_cell.angle_alpha   90.00
_cell.angle_beta   90.00
_cell.angle_gamma   90.00
#
_symmetry.space_group_name_H-M   'P 1'
#
loop_
_entity.id
_entity.type
_entity.pdbx_description
1 polymer ?
#
loop_
_entity_poly.entity_id
_entity_poly.type
_entity_poly.pdbx_seq_one_letter_code
_entity_poly.pdbx_strand_id
1 'polypeptide(L)'
;MQADLVYDVGMNNGDDTAYYLHRGFRVVAIEADPNLCKGAVSRFGKELESGRLQIVNIGIAAKPGVSDFWICEAHSVWNSFDRTISSRNGLPHHRIQVPCQTFGWVLEQCGVPFYLKVDIEGNDFLCIEALQDRADLPAYVSVELGDLDQFVTKLSALGYREFKCVSQFHFLPLQLPPTPEQLALEAGDTSTLRRTRDWVFPEGASGPFGEDTLGRWLDQDEVRRTHAHYSKLRDEQTSTPFWFGASFSFWLDLHARRGMSRAAGV
;
A
#
# COMPACT_ATOMS: atom_id res chain seq x y z
N MET A 1 -18.15 7.46 3.56
CA MET A 1 -16.83 7.64 2.94
C MET A 1 -16.55 9.11 3.01
N GLN A 2 -15.45 9.47 3.66
CA GLN A 2 -15.05 10.84 3.92
C GLN A 2 -14.07 11.24 2.82
N ALA A 3 -14.48 12.19 1.96
CA ALA A 3 -13.73 12.57 0.75
C ALA A 3 -12.34 13.14 1.05
N ASP A 4 -12.11 13.64 2.26
CA ASP A 4 -10.88 14.27 2.73
C ASP A 4 -10.02 13.35 3.62
N LEU A 5 -10.36 12.06 3.72
CA LEU A 5 -9.71 11.12 4.63
C LEU A 5 -8.90 10.04 3.90
N VAL A 6 -7.65 9.85 4.32
CA VAL A 6 -6.76 8.78 3.85
C VAL A 6 -6.38 7.88 5.01
N TYR A 7 -6.33 6.57 4.77
CA TYR A 7 -5.72 5.63 5.72
C TYR A 7 -4.35 5.22 5.22
N ASP A 8 -3.37 5.27 6.12
CA ASP A 8 -2.03 4.71 5.96
C ASP A 8 -1.90 3.54 6.95
N VAL A 9 -2.25 2.34 6.48
CA VAL A 9 -2.17 1.11 7.30
C VAL A 9 -0.79 0.49 7.11
N GLY A 10 -0.01 0.47 8.19
CA GLY A 10 1.44 0.23 8.13
C GLY A 10 2.21 1.52 7.88
N MET A 11 2.01 2.50 8.77
CA MET A 11 2.61 3.84 8.66
C MET A 11 4.14 3.81 8.64
N ASN A 12 4.76 2.87 9.35
CA ASN A 12 6.21 2.79 9.55
C ASN A 12 6.79 4.13 10.04
N ASN A 13 7.73 4.74 9.31
CA ASN A 13 8.35 6.02 9.67
C ASN A 13 7.46 7.23 9.32
N GLY A 14 6.33 7.01 8.64
CA GLY A 14 5.35 8.02 8.23
C GLY A 14 5.66 8.74 6.91
N ASP A 15 6.51 8.20 6.03
CA ASP A 15 6.80 8.86 4.74
C ASP A 15 5.58 8.98 3.82
N ASP A 16 4.74 7.93 3.74
CA ASP A 16 3.47 8.00 3.00
C ASP A 16 2.46 8.93 3.70
N THR A 17 2.34 8.85 5.03
CA THR A 17 1.58 9.81 5.85
C THR A 17 1.97 11.26 5.55
N ALA A 18 3.26 11.58 5.47
CA ALA A 18 3.75 12.93 5.16
C ALA A 18 3.28 13.40 3.78
N TYR A 19 3.31 12.50 2.78
CA TYR A 19 2.81 12.78 1.44
C TYR A 19 1.30 13.06 1.44
N TYR A 20 0.50 12.22 2.11
CA TYR A 20 -0.95 12.42 2.17
C TYR A 20 -1.34 13.72 2.89
N LEU A 21 -0.63 14.09 3.95
CA LEU A 21 -0.79 15.37 4.66
C LEU A 21 -0.40 16.57 3.77
N HIS A 22 0.68 16.45 2.98
CA HIS A 22 1.09 17.46 2.00
C HIS A 22 0.03 17.66 0.91
N ARG A 23 -0.63 16.57 0.50
CA ARG A 23 -1.75 16.59 -0.44
C ARG A 23 -3.04 17.19 0.15
N GLY A 24 -3.04 17.56 1.42
CA GLY A 24 -4.13 18.27 2.09
C GLY A 24 -5.18 17.37 2.71
N PHE A 25 -4.94 16.06 2.80
CA PHE A 25 -5.86 15.12 3.42
C PHE A 25 -5.70 15.08 4.94
N ARG A 26 -6.78 14.69 5.62
CA ARG A 26 -6.68 14.11 6.96
C ARG A 26 -6.22 12.67 6.85
N VAL A 27 -5.39 12.23 7.78
CA VAL A 27 -4.80 10.89 7.77
C VAL A 27 -5.10 10.17 9.07
N VAL A 28 -5.55 8.92 8.96
CA VAL A 28 -5.51 7.94 10.05
C VAL A 28 -4.37 6.98 9.73
N ALA A 29 -3.31 7.06 10.52
CA ALA A 29 -2.10 6.26 10.35
C ALA A 29 -2.09 5.13 11.40
N ILE A 30 -1.99 3.88 10.95
CA ILE A 30 -2.05 2.70 11.81
C ILE A 30 -0.68 2.03 11.83
N GLU A 31 -0.18 1.74 13.03
CA GLU A 31 1.14 1.14 13.21
C GLU A 31 1.20 0.28 14.47
N ALA A 32 1.78 -0.91 14.35
CA ALA A 32 1.90 -1.86 15.44
C ALA A 32 3.09 -1.53 16.36
N ASP A 33 4.23 -1.09 15.79
CA ASP A 33 5.43 -0.76 16.56
C ASP A 33 5.26 0.55 17.36
N PRO A 34 5.24 0.49 18.71
CA PRO A 34 5.08 1.66 19.54
C PRO A 34 6.24 2.67 19.43
N ASN A 35 7.43 2.24 19.02
CA ASN A 35 8.56 3.15 18.83
C ASN A 35 8.43 3.97 17.55
N LEU A 36 7.95 3.36 16.46
CA LEU A 36 7.61 4.08 15.24
C LEU A 36 6.47 5.08 15.48
N CYS A 37 5.46 4.70 16.26
CA CYS A 37 4.39 5.61 16.69
C CYS A 37 4.93 6.82 17.47
N LYS A 38 5.86 6.63 18.42
CA LYS A 38 6.50 7.73 19.16
C LYS A 38 7.31 8.65 18.24
N GLY A 39 8.01 8.06 17.27
CA GLY A 39 8.73 8.81 16.24
C GLY A 39 7.78 9.68 15.41
N ALA A 40 6.67 9.12 14.96
CA ALA A 40 5.63 9.83 14.23
C ALA A 40 4.98 10.95 15.05
N VAL A 41 4.71 10.73 16.35
CA VAL A 41 4.22 11.80 17.25
C VAL A 41 5.17 12.98 17.30
N SER A 42 6.48 12.70 17.34
CA SER A 42 7.50 13.75 17.34
C SER A 42 7.61 14.45 15.97
N ARG A 43 7.45 13.71 14.88
CA ARG A 43 7.55 14.22 13.49
C ARG A 43 6.35 15.08 13.09
N PHE A 44 5.15 14.72 13.51
CA PHE A 44 3.87 15.28 13.02
C PHE A 44 3.08 16.05 14.10
N GLY A 45 3.79 16.66 15.07
CA GLY A 45 3.15 17.34 16.21
C GLY A 45 2.11 18.39 15.78
N LYS A 46 2.38 19.16 14.74
CA LYS A 46 1.45 20.19 14.22
C LYS A 46 0.18 19.56 13.65
N GLU A 47 0.31 18.48 12.89
CA GLU A 47 -0.81 17.80 12.25
C GLU A 47 -1.69 17.10 13.29
N LEU A 48 -1.08 16.52 14.33
CA LEU A 48 -1.78 15.97 15.49
C LEU A 48 -2.56 17.05 16.25
N GLU A 49 -1.92 18.17 16.57
CA GLU A 49 -2.56 19.31 17.25
C GLU A 49 -3.73 19.88 16.44
N SER A 50 -3.60 19.96 15.11
CA SER A 50 -4.67 20.44 14.23
C SER A 50 -5.77 19.42 13.94
N GLY A 51 -5.63 18.16 14.38
CA GLY A 51 -6.54 17.06 14.05
C GLY A 51 -6.49 16.60 12.59
N ARG A 52 -5.43 16.93 11.85
CA ARG A 52 -5.18 16.44 10.48
C ARG A 52 -4.55 15.05 10.46
N LEU A 53 -3.89 14.64 11.54
CA LEU A 53 -3.36 13.29 11.72
C LEU A 53 -3.96 12.65 12.97
N GLN A 54 -4.33 11.39 12.87
CA GLN A 54 -4.60 10.50 13.99
C GLN A 54 -3.68 9.29 13.88
N ILE A 55 -2.91 8.99 14.93
CA ILE A 55 -2.08 7.78 15.00
C ILE A 55 -2.80 6.74 15.85
N VAL A 56 -2.99 5.55 15.29
CA VAL A 56 -3.63 4.40 15.96
C VAL A 56 -2.56 3.33 16.17
N ASN A 57 -1.99 3.28 17.39
CA ASN A 57 -0.94 2.33 17.73
C ASN A 57 -1.53 0.95 18.08
N ILE A 58 -1.86 0.17 17.06
CA ILE A 58 -2.40 -1.19 17.13
C ILE A 58 -1.86 -2.03 15.99
N GLY A 59 -1.80 -3.34 16.17
CA GLY A 59 -1.75 -4.28 15.06
C GLY A 59 -3.13 -4.59 14.50
N ILE A 60 -3.23 -4.76 13.19
CA ILE A 60 -4.43 -5.31 12.55
C ILE A 60 -4.38 -6.83 12.62
N ALA A 61 -5.42 -7.43 13.22
CA ALA A 61 -5.54 -8.87 13.40
C ALA A 61 -6.99 -9.34 13.20
N ALA A 62 -7.17 -10.65 13.03
CA ALA A 62 -8.49 -11.26 12.81
C ALA A 62 -9.45 -11.11 14.03
N LYS A 63 -8.92 -10.84 15.23
CA LYS A 63 -9.70 -10.61 16.45
C LYS A 63 -9.00 -9.62 17.38
N PRO A 64 -9.74 -8.93 18.25
CA PRO A 64 -9.14 -8.08 19.28
C PRO A 64 -8.27 -8.89 20.26
N GLY A 65 -7.25 -8.27 20.82
CA GLY A 65 -6.44 -8.88 21.86
C GLY A 65 -5.03 -8.31 21.93
N VAL A 66 -4.09 -9.16 22.36
CA VAL A 66 -2.65 -8.89 22.35
C VAL A 66 -2.00 -10.03 21.57
N SER A 67 -1.00 -9.73 20.74
CA SER A 67 -0.32 -10.75 19.95
C SER A 67 1.17 -10.48 19.84
N ASP A 68 1.91 -11.56 19.60
CA ASP A 68 3.33 -11.55 19.26
C ASP A 68 3.54 -10.79 17.96
N PHE A 69 4.37 -9.75 17.99
CA PHE A 69 4.79 -8.99 16.81
C PHE A 69 6.31 -8.95 16.76
N TRP A 70 6.88 -9.13 15.58
CA TRP A 70 8.32 -9.26 15.39
C TRP A 70 8.90 -7.99 14.79
N ILE A 71 9.95 -7.49 15.41
CA ILE A 71 10.71 -6.32 14.98
C ILE A 71 11.98 -6.79 14.29
N CYS A 72 12.19 -6.34 13.05
CA CYS A 72 13.46 -6.49 12.36
C CYS A 72 14.36 -5.31 12.72
N GLU A 73 15.54 -5.55 13.30
CA GLU A 73 16.37 -4.47 13.84
C GLU A 73 17.03 -3.61 12.75
N ALA A 74 17.20 -4.18 11.55
CA ALA A 74 17.86 -3.51 10.43
C ALA A 74 16.87 -2.79 9.50
N HIS A 75 15.65 -3.31 9.36
CA HIS A 75 14.67 -2.84 8.37
C HIS A 75 13.27 -2.83 8.98
N SER A 76 12.80 -1.67 9.46
CA SER A 76 11.47 -1.55 10.07
C SER A 76 10.33 -1.90 9.11
N VAL A 77 10.56 -1.76 7.80
CA VAL A 77 9.63 -2.22 6.75
C VAL A 77 9.36 -3.72 6.81
N TRP A 78 10.19 -4.54 7.48
CA TRP A 78 9.98 -5.98 7.64
C TRP A 78 9.41 -6.37 9.01
N ASN A 79 8.91 -5.40 9.78
CA ASN A 79 8.18 -5.69 11.00
C ASN A 79 6.87 -6.40 10.67
N SER A 80 6.61 -7.56 11.28
CA SER A 80 5.45 -8.39 10.91
C SER A 80 4.97 -9.27 12.06
N PHE A 81 3.71 -9.74 11.95
CA PHE A 81 3.20 -10.85 12.74
C PHE A 81 3.86 -12.20 12.36
N ASP A 82 4.41 -12.30 11.14
CA ASP A 82 5.16 -13.46 10.69
C ASP A 82 6.66 -13.27 10.97
N ARG A 83 7.19 -14.09 11.89
CA ARG A 83 8.61 -14.10 12.22
C ARG A 83 9.50 -14.31 10.99
N THR A 84 9.06 -15.09 10.01
CA THR A 84 9.87 -15.40 8.83
C THR A 84 10.16 -14.17 7.97
N ILE A 85 9.26 -13.18 8.00
CA ILE A 85 9.44 -11.88 7.33
C ILE A 85 10.47 -11.05 8.12
N SER A 86 10.29 -10.87 9.43
CA SER A 86 11.21 -10.05 10.23
C SER A 86 12.61 -10.65 10.40
N SER A 87 12.74 -11.97 10.18
CA SER A 87 14.01 -12.70 10.19
C SER A 87 14.57 -12.99 8.80
N ARG A 88 14.00 -12.37 7.75
CA ARG A 88 14.45 -12.53 6.35
C ARG A 88 15.96 -12.32 6.25
N ASN A 89 16.62 -13.17 5.45
CA ASN A 89 18.09 -13.22 5.31
C ASN A 89 18.86 -13.48 6.62
N GLY A 90 18.21 -14.01 7.65
CA GLY A 90 18.83 -14.28 8.94
C GLY A 90 19.13 -13.03 9.77
N LEU A 91 18.45 -11.90 9.46
CA LEU A 91 18.70 -10.65 10.16
C LEU A 91 18.28 -10.69 11.63
N PRO A 92 18.95 -9.91 12.50
CA PRO A 92 18.57 -9.77 13.90
C PRO A 92 17.13 -9.28 14.05
N HIS A 93 16.41 -9.94 14.94
CA HIS A 93 15.00 -9.69 15.21
C HIS A 93 14.66 -10.01 16.65
N HIS A 94 13.67 -9.32 17.20
CA HIS A 94 13.14 -9.61 18.52
C HIS A 94 11.62 -9.50 18.53
N ARG A 95 11.01 -10.11 19.54
CA ARG A 95 9.56 -10.14 19.72
C ARG A 95 9.11 -9.08 20.71
N ILE A 96 8.03 -8.39 20.38
CA ILE A 96 7.25 -7.56 21.29
C ILE A 96 5.79 -8.06 21.40
N GLN A 97 5.03 -7.49 22.33
CA GLN A 97 3.58 -7.68 22.42
C GLN A 97 2.90 -6.37 22.03
N VAL A 98 1.95 -6.43 21.11
CA VAL A 98 1.19 -5.25 20.68
C VAL A 98 -0.31 -5.46 20.90
N PRO A 99 -1.07 -4.41 21.27
CA PRO A 99 -2.52 -4.47 21.23
C PRO A 99 -2.99 -4.61 19.79
N CYS A 100 -4.02 -5.44 19.58
CA CYS A 100 -4.57 -5.73 18.27
C CYS A 100 -6.06 -5.43 18.23
N GLN A 101 -6.53 -4.99 17.06
CA GLN A 101 -7.95 -4.83 16.73
C GLN A 101 -8.21 -5.32 15.31
N THR A 102 -9.50 -5.52 14.99
CA THR A 102 -9.92 -5.80 13.61
C THR A 102 -9.92 -4.51 12.79
N PHE A 103 -9.71 -4.62 11.48
CA PHE A 103 -9.83 -3.44 10.61
C PHE A 103 -11.27 -2.89 10.58
N GLY A 104 -12.27 -3.76 10.71
CA GLY A 104 -13.67 -3.37 10.85
C GLY A 104 -13.91 -2.43 12.03
N TRP A 105 -13.28 -2.70 13.18
CA TRP A 105 -13.33 -1.81 14.35
C TRP A 105 -12.75 -0.43 14.02
N VAL A 106 -11.63 -0.35 13.31
CA VAL A 106 -11.04 0.93 12.91
C VAL A 106 -12.01 1.72 12.01
N LEU A 107 -12.65 1.05 11.06
CA LEU A 107 -13.65 1.66 10.17
C LEU A 107 -14.92 2.12 10.91
N GLU A 108 -15.27 1.50 12.03
CA GLU A 108 -16.35 1.96 12.91
C GLU A 108 -15.95 3.21 13.71
N GLN A 109 -14.72 3.24 14.24
CA GLN A 109 -14.27 4.36 15.07
C GLN A 109 -13.93 5.62 14.26
N CYS A 110 -13.31 5.43 13.10
CA CYS A 110 -12.70 6.52 12.32
C CYS A 110 -13.45 6.80 11.00
N GLY A 111 -14.41 5.94 10.66
CA GLY A 111 -15.21 6.01 9.43
C GLY A 111 -14.53 5.32 8.24
N VAL A 112 -15.07 5.54 7.04
CA VAL A 112 -14.54 4.96 5.80
C VAL A 112 -13.72 6.02 5.05
N PRO A 113 -12.44 5.77 4.71
CA PRO A 113 -11.61 6.75 4.03
C PRO A 113 -11.97 6.86 2.55
N PHE A 114 -11.54 7.95 1.91
CA PHE A 114 -11.53 8.10 0.45
C PHE A 114 -10.48 7.19 -0.20
N TYR A 115 -9.27 7.16 0.37
CA TYR A 115 -8.15 6.35 -0.09
C TYR A 115 -7.65 5.44 1.05
N LEU A 116 -7.52 4.14 0.78
CA LEU A 116 -7.01 3.15 1.73
C LEU A 116 -5.69 2.58 1.22
N LYS A 117 -4.57 2.94 1.86
CA LYS A 117 -3.27 2.29 1.66
C LYS A 117 -3.09 1.20 2.71
N VAL A 118 -2.67 0.01 2.29
CA VAL A 118 -2.40 -1.15 3.15
C VAL A 118 -1.07 -1.77 2.79
N ASP A 119 -0.15 -1.77 3.74
CA ASP A 119 1.19 -2.35 3.62
C ASP A 119 1.65 -2.78 5.03
N ILE A 120 1.19 -3.96 5.47
CA ILE A 120 1.45 -4.49 6.82
C ILE A 120 2.05 -5.90 6.80
N GLU A 121 2.69 -6.26 5.68
CA GLU A 121 3.57 -7.43 5.52
C GLU A 121 2.94 -8.72 6.08
N GLY A 122 1.80 -9.13 5.52
CA GLY A 122 1.21 -10.47 5.70
C GLY A 122 -0.23 -10.50 6.23
N ASN A 123 -0.73 -9.40 6.78
CA ASN A 123 -2.11 -9.28 7.28
C ASN A 123 -3.01 -8.39 6.41
N ASP A 124 -2.53 -7.99 5.24
CA ASP A 124 -3.16 -7.03 4.32
C ASP A 124 -4.57 -7.48 3.90
N PHE A 125 -4.75 -8.79 3.72
CA PHE A 125 -6.03 -9.39 3.36
C PHE A 125 -7.14 -9.11 4.38
N LEU A 126 -6.79 -8.97 5.68
CA LEU A 126 -7.76 -8.66 6.74
C LEU A 126 -8.40 -7.27 6.54
N CYS A 127 -7.63 -6.33 6.00
CA CYS A 127 -8.14 -4.99 5.70
C CYS A 127 -9.15 -5.03 4.56
N ILE A 128 -8.89 -5.84 3.53
CA ILE A 128 -9.79 -6.01 2.38
C ILE A 128 -11.05 -6.80 2.78
N GLU A 129 -10.92 -7.85 3.60
CA GLU A 129 -12.07 -8.63 4.07
C GLU A 129 -13.04 -7.80 4.90
N ALA A 130 -12.53 -6.95 5.79
CA ALA A 130 -13.36 -6.08 6.61
C ALA A 130 -14.16 -5.03 5.80
N LEU A 131 -13.89 -4.86 4.51
CA LEU A 131 -14.70 -4.02 3.62
C LEU A 131 -16.01 -4.70 3.18
N GLN A 132 -16.10 -6.04 3.22
CA GLN A 132 -17.26 -6.79 2.73
C GLN A 132 -18.56 -6.46 3.47
N ASP A 133 -18.45 -6.14 4.76
CA ASP A 133 -19.61 -5.86 5.62
C ASP A 133 -20.00 -4.38 5.65
N ARG A 134 -19.47 -3.56 4.73
CA ARG A 134 -19.65 -2.10 4.76
C ARG A 134 -20.61 -1.63 3.68
N ALA A 135 -21.57 -0.79 4.09
CA ALA A 135 -22.47 -0.10 3.18
C ALA A 135 -21.77 0.96 2.32
N ASP A 136 -20.66 1.51 2.80
CA ASP A 136 -19.84 2.46 2.06
C ASP A 136 -18.38 2.00 2.05
N LEU A 137 -17.69 2.30 0.96
CA LEU A 137 -16.37 1.78 0.63
C LEU A 137 -15.44 2.92 0.22
N PRO A 138 -14.12 2.74 0.36
CA PRO A 138 -13.16 3.65 -0.25
C PRO A 138 -13.39 3.82 -1.75
N ALA A 139 -13.06 4.99 -2.26
CA ALA A 139 -13.02 5.19 -3.71
C ALA A 139 -11.81 4.49 -4.32
N TYR A 140 -10.72 4.42 -3.53
CA TYR A 140 -9.45 3.85 -3.93
C TYR A 140 -8.88 2.95 -2.83
N VAL A 141 -8.25 1.85 -3.25
CA VAL A 141 -7.42 0.99 -2.41
C VAL A 141 -6.04 0.86 -3.07
N SER A 142 -4.98 0.93 -2.27
CA SER A 142 -3.61 0.53 -2.61
C SER A 142 -3.21 -0.56 -1.64
N VAL A 143 -2.79 -1.70 -2.13
CA VAL A 143 -2.32 -2.79 -1.28
C VAL A 143 -1.01 -3.33 -1.81
N GLU A 144 -0.05 -3.59 -0.92
CA GLU A 144 1.18 -4.28 -1.29
C GLU A 144 0.83 -5.64 -1.92
N LEU A 145 1.40 -5.92 -3.09
CA LEU A 145 1.01 -7.07 -3.88
C LEU A 145 1.64 -8.35 -3.32
N GLY A 146 0.80 -9.13 -2.62
CA GLY A 146 1.00 -10.56 -2.40
C GLY A 146 0.45 -11.40 -3.57
N ASP A 147 -0.75 -11.95 -3.41
CA ASP A 147 -1.44 -12.73 -4.44
C ASP A 147 -2.38 -11.84 -5.26
N LEU A 148 -1.99 -11.56 -6.52
CA LEU A 148 -2.79 -10.73 -7.44
C LEU A 148 -4.20 -11.26 -7.64
N ASP A 149 -4.38 -12.55 -7.91
CA ASP A 149 -5.68 -13.07 -8.29
C ASP A 149 -6.64 -13.05 -7.09
N GLN A 150 -6.10 -13.32 -5.90
CA GLN A 150 -6.85 -13.19 -4.66
C GLN A 150 -7.34 -11.75 -4.45
N PHE A 151 -6.46 -10.75 -4.57
CA PHE A 151 -6.83 -9.35 -4.37
C PHE A 151 -7.78 -8.83 -5.43
N VAL A 152 -7.49 -9.07 -6.72
CA VAL A 152 -8.37 -8.66 -7.82
C VAL A 152 -9.75 -9.29 -7.67
N THR A 153 -9.84 -10.57 -7.30
CA THR A 153 -11.13 -11.24 -7.09
C THR A 153 -11.92 -10.61 -5.94
N LYS A 154 -11.28 -10.38 -4.78
CA LYS A 154 -11.95 -9.78 -3.61
C LYS A 154 -12.38 -8.33 -3.90
N LEU A 155 -11.53 -7.53 -4.50
CA LEU A 155 -11.82 -6.13 -4.85
C LEU A 155 -12.89 -6.04 -5.96
N SER A 156 -12.86 -6.90 -6.97
CA SER A 156 -13.93 -6.99 -7.97
C SER A 156 -15.28 -7.32 -7.33
N ALA A 157 -15.32 -8.25 -6.36
CA ALA A 157 -16.54 -8.56 -5.63
C ALA A 157 -17.10 -7.36 -4.85
N LEU A 158 -16.22 -6.45 -4.39
CA LEU A 158 -16.57 -5.22 -3.68
C LEU A 158 -16.98 -4.04 -4.59
N GLY A 159 -16.93 -4.19 -5.92
CA GLY A 159 -17.31 -3.11 -6.84
C GLY A 159 -16.14 -2.31 -7.45
N TYR A 160 -14.89 -2.71 -7.18
CA TYR A 160 -13.72 -2.17 -7.88
C TYR A 160 -13.64 -2.74 -9.29
N ARG A 161 -13.32 -1.90 -10.27
CA ARG A 161 -13.40 -2.27 -11.70
C ARG A 161 -12.14 -1.97 -12.48
N GLU A 162 -11.29 -1.12 -11.92
CA GLU A 162 -10.14 -0.55 -12.59
C GLU A 162 -8.93 -0.71 -11.68
N PHE A 163 -7.83 -1.22 -12.24
CA PHE A 163 -6.65 -1.64 -11.50
C PHE A 163 -5.37 -1.11 -12.14
N LYS A 164 -4.35 -0.84 -11.32
CA LYS A 164 -2.97 -0.63 -11.76
C LYS A 164 -2.04 -1.42 -10.85
N CYS A 165 -1.15 -2.21 -11.42
CA CYS A 165 0.00 -2.74 -10.69
C CYS A 165 1.16 -1.77 -10.89
N VAL A 166 1.68 -1.16 -9.82
CA VAL A 166 2.69 -0.11 -9.90
C VAL A 166 3.93 -0.56 -9.13
N SER A 167 5.10 -0.44 -9.75
CA SER A 167 6.36 -0.75 -9.07
C SER A 167 6.65 0.25 -7.97
N GLN A 168 6.91 -0.25 -6.76
CA GLN A 168 7.37 0.58 -5.65
C GLN A 168 8.80 1.09 -5.86
N PHE A 169 9.51 0.76 -6.95
CA PHE A 169 10.87 1.26 -7.20
C PHE A 169 10.85 2.55 -8.03
N HIS A 170 10.25 2.50 -9.23
CA HIS A 170 10.19 3.61 -10.18
C HIS A 170 8.80 4.26 -10.31
N PHE A 171 7.77 3.73 -9.63
CA PHE A 171 6.36 4.12 -9.83
C PHE A 171 5.87 3.96 -11.29
N LEU A 172 6.52 3.06 -12.04
CA LEU A 172 6.06 2.65 -13.36
C LEU A 172 4.96 1.58 -13.22
N PRO A 173 3.88 1.69 -14.01
CA PRO A 173 2.85 0.67 -14.04
C PRO A 173 3.32 -0.54 -14.87
N LEU A 174 2.91 -1.74 -14.45
CA LEU A 174 2.85 -2.86 -15.37
C LEU A 174 1.75 -2.58 -16.40
N GLN A 175 2.12 -2.48 -17.67
CA GLN A 175 1.18 -2.23 -18.74
C GLN A 175 1.60 -2.92 -20.03
N LEU A 176 0.61 -3.30 -20.84
CA LEU A 176 0.77 -3.69 -22.23
C LEU A 176 -0.11 -2.82 -23.15
N PRO A 177 0.45 -2.27 -24.25
CA PRO A 177 1.90 -2.18 -24.52
C PRO A 177 2.65 -1.37 -23.44
N PRO A 178 3.98 -1.59 -23.28
CA PRO A 178 4.82 -0.83 -22.34
C PRO A 178 4.66 0.68 -22.49
N THR A 179 4.84 1.43 -21.41
CA THR A 179 4.84 2.89 -21.47
C THR A 179 6.14 3.40 -22.13
N PRO A 180 6.15 4.60 -22.73
CA PRO A 180 7.37 5.21 -23.25
C PRO A 180 8.50 5.29 -22.21
N GLU A 181 8.16 5.56 -20.95
CA GLU A 181 9.12 5.66 -19.85
C GLU A 181 9.74 4.31 -19.48
N GLN A 182 8.94 3.23 -19.53
CA GLN A 182 9.48 1.87 -19.38
C GLN A 182 10.49 1.56 -20.49
N LEU A 183 10.13 1.83 -21.75
CA LEU A 183 11.02 1.61 -22.89
C LEU A 183 12.30 2.44 -22.79
N ALA A 184 12.22 3.66 -22.28
CA ALA A 184 13.38 4.52 -22.05
C ALA A 184 14.33 3.93 -21.00
N LEU A 185 13.81 3.44 -19.86
CA LEU A 185 14.63 2.76 -18.85
C LEU A 185 15.25 1.46 -19.40
N GLU A 186 14.50 0.68 -20.17
CA GLU A 186 15.01 -0.52 -20.84
C GLU A 186 16.13 -0.20 -21.86
N ALA A 187 16.08 0.98 -22.47
CA ALA A 187 17.12 1.50 -23.37
C ALA A 187 18.34 2.11 -22.64
N GLY A 188 18.35 2.11 -21.30
CA GLY A 188 19.47 2.56 -20.48
C GLY A 188 19.35 3.98 -19.91
N ASP A 189 18.16 4.58 -19.91
CA ASP A 189 17.92 5.78 -19.12
C ASP A 189 18.07 5.46 -17.61
N THR A 190 18.75 6.35 -16.88
CA THR A 190 18.99 6.22 -15.43
C THR A 190 18.17 7.22 -14.61
N SER A 191 17.16 7.84 -15.22
CA SER A 191 16.31 8.82 -14.55
C SER A 191 15.51 8.19 -13.40
N THR A 192 15.62 8.76 -12.19
CA THR A 192 14.83 8.31 -11.05
C THR A 192 13.43 8.92 -11.07
N LEU A 193 12.44 8.06 -11.25
CA LEU A 193 11.02 8.45 -11.36
C LEU A 193 10.29 8.56 -10.00
N ARG A 194 11.02 8.51 -8.87
CA ARG A 194 10.47 8.62 -7.51
C ARG A 194 10.03 10.02 -7.10
N ARG A 195 9.27 10.71 -7.95
CA ARG A 195 8.82 12.08 -7.68
C ARG A 195 7.53 12.41 -8.43
N THR A 196 6.70 13.27 -7.84
CA THR A 196 5.72 14.07 -8.57
C THR A 196 6.32 15.45 -8.86
N ARG A 197 5.51 16.37 -9.41
CA ARG A 197 5.93 17.76 -9.65
C ARG A 197 6.35 18.48 -8.36
N ASP A 198 5.76 18.11 -7.23
CA ASP A 198 5.81 18.85 -5.97
C ASP A 198 6.24 18.00 -4.77
N TRP A 199 6.55 16.71 -4.97
CA TRP A 199 6.97 15.80 -3.93
C TRP A 199 8.06 14.84 -4.41
N VAL A 200 9.02 14.52 -3.54
CA VAL A 200 10.05 13.49 -3.79
C VAL A 200 9.83 12.39 -2.77
N PHE A 201 9.66 11.16 -3.26
CA PHE A 201 9.37 10.01 -2.40
C PHE A 201 10.66 9.39 -1.88
N PRO A 202 10.84 9.28 -0.55
CA PRO A 202 11.93 8.52 0.04
C PRO A 202 11.93 7.07 -0.44
N GLU A 203 13.07 6.40 -0.37
CA GLU A 203 13.15 4.96 -0.60
C GLU A 203 12.27 4.21 0.41
N GLY A 204 11.50 3.24 -0.06
CA GLY A 204 10.56 2.48 0.77
C GLY A 204 9.17 3.09 0.95
N ALA A 205 8.89 4.28 0.41
CA ALA A 205 7.53 4.81 0.32
C ALA A 205 6.73 4.12 -0.80
N SER A 206 5.44 3.82 -0.55
CA SER A 206 4.54 3.15 -1.50
C SER A 206 4.30 4.00 -2.75
N GLY A 207 4.35 5.33 -2.61
CA GLY A 207 4.33 6.27 -3.74
C GLY A 207 3.05 7.10 -3.87
N PRO A 208 2.82 7.71 -5.05
CA PRO A 208 1.70 8.62 -5.24
C PRO A 208 0.36 7.88 -5.33
N PHE A 209 -0.74 8.65 -5.40
CA PHE A 209 -2.05 8.06 -5.67
C PHE A 209 -2.07 7.42 -7.06
N GLY A 210 -2.87 6.37 -7.27
CA GLY A 210 -2.94 5.69 -8.57
C GLY A 210 -3.33 6.59 -9.77
N GLU A 211 -3.99 7.73 -9.52
CA GLU A 211 -4.27 8.73 -10.57
C GLU A 211 -3.05 9.56 -10.97
N ASP A 212 -2.09 9.69 -10.05
CA ASP A 212 -0.87 10.47 -10.23
C ASP A 212 0.31 9.58 -10.71
N THR A 213 0.07 8.27 -10.87
CA THR A 213 1.01 7.36 -11.53
C THR A 213 0.81 7.34 -13.05
N LEU A 214 1.87 7.02 -13.78
CA LEU A 214 1.82 6.86 -15.23
C LEU A 214 0.90 5.69 -15.64
N GLY A 215 0.67 5.60 -16.95
CA GLY A 215 -0.14 4.56 -17.59
C GLY A 215 -1.64 4.63 -17.26
N ARG A 216 -2.38 3.73 -17.91
CA ARG A 216 -3.84 3.66 -17.81
C ARG A 216 -4.29 2.66 -16.75
N TRP A 217 -5.49 2.86 -16.24
CA TRP A 217 -6.18 1.85 -15.47
C TRP A 217 -6.60 0.68 -16.38
N LEU A 218 -6.47 -0.54 -15.87
CA LEU A 218 -6.76 -1.79 -16.56
C LEU A 218 -8.00 -2.44 -15.94
N ASP A 219 -8.79 -3.17 -16.72
CA ASP A 219 -9.84 -4.02 -16.14
C ASP A 219 -9.24 -5.27 -15.46
N GLN A 220 -10.10 -6.04 -14.78
CA GLN A 220 -9.69 -7.23 -14.03
C GLN A 220 -9.01 -8.31 -14.89
N ASP A 221 -9.38 -8.46 -16.16
CA ASP A 221 -8.83 -9.53 -17.01
C ASP A 221 -7.52 -9.05 -17.62
N GLU A 222 -7.45 -7.76 -17.95
CA GLU A 222 -6.27 -7.12 -18.47
C GLU A 222 -5.14 -7.00 -17.44
N VAL A 223 -5.44 -6.64 -16.19
CA VAL A 223 -4.42 -6.59 -15.13
C VAL A 223 -3.84 -7.99 -14.86
N ARG A 224 -4.68 -9.04 -14.88
CA ARG A 224 -4.25 -10.43 -14.74
C ARG A 224 -3.34 -10.86 -15.89
N ARG A 225 -3.75 -10.61 -17.14
CA ARG A 225 -2.93 -10.92 -18.33
C ARG A 225 -1.60 -10.19 -18.30
N THR A 226 -1.62 -8.92 -17.91
CA THR A 226 -0.43 -8.07 -17.81
C THR A 226 0.52 -8.61 -16.73
N HIS A 227 0.03 -8.87 -15.52
CA HIS A 227 0.85 -9.44 -14.46
C HIS A 227 1.39 -10.83 -14.81
N ALA A 228 0.60 -11.69 -15.47
CA ALA A 228 1.05 -13.01 -15.92
C ALA A 228 2.17 -12.89 -16.96
N HIS A 229 2.09 -11.92 -17.88
CA HIS A 229 3.16 -11.62 -18.83
C HIS A 229 4.46 -11.23 -18.11
N TYR A 230 4.40 -10.27 -17.19
CA TYR A 230 5.58 -9.85 -16.43
C TYR A 230 6.12 -10.95 -15.51
N SER A 231 5.24 -11.74 -14.89
CA SER A 231 5.65 -12.92 -14.10
C SER A 231 6.43 -13.91 -14.95
N LYS A 232 5.99 -14.17 -16.19
CA LYS A 232 6.74 -15.01 -17.13
C LYS A 232 8.10 -14.41 -17.47
N LEU A 233 8.17 -13.10 -17.75
CA LEU A 233 9.45 -12.43 -18.01
C LEU A 233 10.42 -12.55 -16.83
N ARG A 234 9.91 -12.43 -15.60
CA ARG A 234 10.69 -12.63 -14.37
C ARG A 234 11.23 -14.05 -14.26
N ASP A 235 10.40 -15.05 -14.50
CA ASP A 235 10.78 -16.47 -14.44
C ASP A 235 11.83 -16.81 -15.52
N GLU A 236 11.75 -16.14 -16.67
CA GLU A 236 12.74 -16.19 -17.76
C GLU A 236 13.98 -15.33 -17.49
N GLN A 237 14.05 -14.64 -16.34
CA GLN A 237 15.14 -13.74 -15.96
C GLN A 237 15.41 -12.63 -17.00
N THR A 238 14.35 -12.19 -17.68
CA THR A 238 14.44 -11.14 -18.69
C THR A 238 14.73 -9.81 -17.99
N SER A 239 15.70 -9.06 -18.51
CA SER A 239 16.02 -7.73 -18.00
C SER A 239 14.83 -6.77 -18.20
N THR A 240 14.31 -6.23 -17.10
CA THR A 240 13.31 -5.15 -17.10
C THR A 240 13.57 -4.20 -15.92
N PRO A 241 12.97 -2.98 -15.90
CA PRO A 241 13.10 -2.04 -14.79
C PRO A 241 12.35 -2.45 -13.50
N PHE A 242 11.68 -3.60 -13.49
CA PHE A 242 10.75 -3.99 -12.43
C PHE A 242 11.31 -4.98 -11.40
N TRP A 243 12.49 -5.55 -11.64
CA TRP A 243 13.14 -6.49 -10.73
C TRP A 243 14.34 -5.86 -10.04
N PHE A 244 14.65 -6.32 -8.83
CA PHE A 244 15.86 -5.92 -8.12
C PHE A 244 16.65 -7.11 -7.59
N GLY A 245 17.97 -6.88 -7.52
CA GLY A 245 18.95 -7.82 -7.00
C GLY A 245 19.06 -9.11 -7.82
N ALA A 246 19.92 -10.01 -7.36
CA ALA A 246 20.08 -11.33 -7.97
C ALA A 246 18.84 -12.23 -7.79
N SER A 247 17.89 -11.83 -6.93
CA SER A 247 16.68 -12.58 -6.62
C SER A 247 15.49 -12.25 -7.54
N PHE A 248 15.63 -11.29 -8.46
CA PHE A 248 14.53 -10.81 -9.31
C PHE A 248 13.29 -10.44 -8.50
N SER A 249 13.50 -9.84 -7.33
CA SER A 249 12.40 -9.51 -6.44
C SER A 249 11.52 -8.45 -7.09
N PHE A 250 10.20 -8.61 -6.92
CA PHE A 250 9.18 -7.92 -7.70
C PHE A 250 8.23 -7.21 -6.75
N TRP A 251 8.52 -5.94 -6.49
CA TRP A 251 7.84 -5.17 -5.45
C TRP A 251 6.84 -4.21 -6.08
N LEU A 252 5.57 -4.47 -5.83
CA LEU A 252 4.45 -3.82 -6.49
C LEU A 252 3.36 -3.47 -5.50
N ASP A 253 2.65 -2.38 -5.79
CA ASP A 253 1.34 -2.09 -5.24
C ASP A 253 0.25 -2.39 -6.27
N LEU A 254 -0.83 -3.02 -5.82
CA LEU A 254 -2.08 -3.07 -6.56
C LEU A 254 -2.96 -1.90 -6.13
N HIS A 255 -3.06 -0.90 -7.01
CA HIS A 255 -4.08 0.12 -6.91
C HIS A 255 -5.39 -0.39 -7.53
N ALA A 256 -6.51 -0.11 -6.86
CA ALA A 256 -7.84 -0.39 -7.34
C ALA A 256 -8.74 0.84 -7.18
N ARG A 257 -9.53 1.12 -8.23
CA ARG A 257 -10.51 2.20 -8.28
C ARG A 257 -11.92 1.63 -8.36
N ARG A 258 -12.81 2.18 -7.53
CA ARG A 258 -14.23 1.80 -7.51
C ARG A 258 -14.90 2.26 -8.80
N GLY A 259 -15.65 1.37 -9.46
CA GLY A 259 -16.47 1.79 -10.59
C GLY A 259 -17.53 2.77 -10.11
N MET A 260 -17.52 4.01 -10.60
CA MET A 260 -18.62 4.93 -10.30
C MET A 260 -19.89 4.37 -10.94
N SER A 261 -20.84 3.93 -10.12
CA SER A 261 -22.22 3.81 -10.57
C SER A 261 -22.59 5.18 -11.14
N ARG A 262 -22.86 5.26 -12.45
CA ARG A 262 -23.61 6.40 -12.97
C ARG A 262 -24.89 6.42 -12.15
N ALA A 263 -25.03 7.38 -11.24
CA ALA A 263 -26.34 7.67 -10.67
C ALA A 263 -27.24 7.90 -11.89
N ALA A 264 -28.25 7.04 -12.05
CA ALA A 264 -29.29 7.26 -13.04
C ALA A 264 -29.78 8.68 -12.81
N GLY A 265 -29.64 9.52 -13.85
CA GLY A 265 -29.99 10.93 -13.78
C GLY A 265 -31.41 11.09 -13.23
N VAL A 266 -31.55 12.03 -12.31
CA VAL A 266 -32.84 12.64 -11.95
C VAL A 266 -33.36 13.40 -13.15
#